data_AF-A0A920RCB1-F1
#
_entry.id   AF-A0A920RCB1-F1
#
_cell.length_a   1.000
_cell.length_b   1.000
_cell.length_c   1.000
_cell.angle_alpha   90.00
_cell.angle_beta   90.00
_cell.angle_gamma   90.00
#
_symmetry.space_group_name_H-M   'P 1'
#
loop_
_entity.id
_entity.type
_entity.pdbx_description
1 polymer ?
#
loop_
_entity_poly.entity_id
_entity_poly.type
_entity_poly.pdbx_seq_one_letter_code
_entity_poly.pdbx_strand_id
1 'polypeptide(L)'
;MPSIYNGRDNQQEDRDLDGIVFTDAPWILNSDGELKEEINSNLRQAQGPLQRLRAMGIDSFMLYPRLIQLTKRQIGSLRGTTGILTMSENQRIHRNLQPARFEDGLAVPFNPQLSEASN
;
A
#
# COMPACT_ATOMS: atom_id res chain seq x y z
N MET A 1 -0.64 15.83 -3.47
CA MET A 1 -0.56 14.58 -4.24
C MET A 1 -1.99 14.19 -4.59
N PRO A 2 -2.43 14.40 -5.84
CA PRO A 2 -3.68 13.83 -6.30
C PRO A 2 -3.59 12.30 -6.23
N SER A 3 -4.68 11.65 -5.84
CA SER A 3 -4.79 10.20 -5.74
C SER A 3 -6.15 9.78 -6.25
N ILE A 4 -6.20 8.66 -6.96
CA ILE A 4 -7.46 8.06 -7.43
C ILE A 4 -8.30 7.51 -6.27
N TYR A 5 -7.67 6.99 -5.23
CA TYR A 5 -8.33 6.47 -4.03
C TYR A 5 -7.75 7.13 -2.78
N ASN A 6 -8.59 7.59 -1.88
CA ASN A 6 -8.16 8.36 -0.70
C ASN A 6 -7.99 7.50 0.58
N GLY A 7 -8.26 6.20 0.49
CA GLY A 7 -8.20 5.26 1.62
C GLY A 7 -9.47 5.21 2.47
N ARG A 8 -10.57 5.76 1.96
CA ARG A 8 -11.93 5.65 2.51
C ARG A 8 -12.86 5.32 1.35
N ASP A 9 -13.78 4.40 1.60
CA ASP A 9 -14.78 4.05 0.61
C ASP A 9 -15.81 5.16 0.49
N ASN A 10 -16.01 5.65 -0.74
CA ASN A 10 -17.13 6.52 -1.06
C ASN A 10 -17.87 5.97 -2.29
N GLN A 11 -18.71 4.97 -2.05
CA GLN A 11 -19.39 4.20 -3.10
C GLN A 11 -20.14 5.06 -4.13
N GLN A 12 -20.67 6.23 -3.73
CA GLN A 12 -21.38 7.11 -4.65
C GLN A 12 -20.42 7.92 -5.53
N GLU A 13 -19.33 8.43 -4.97
CA GLU A 13 -18.33 9.21 -5.71
C GLU A 13 -17.43 8.30 -6.56
N ASP A 14 -17.07 7.12 -6.06
CA ASP A 14 -16.10 6.23 -6.70
C ASP A 14 -16.72 5.33 -7.80
N ARG A 15 -18.04 5.40 -8.01
CA ARG A 15 -18.75 4.55 -8.99
C ARG A 15 -18.37 4.85 -10.44
N ASP A 16 -18.00 6.09 -10.74
CA ASP A 16 -17.51 6.46 -12.07
C ASP A 16 -16.10 5.92 -12.35
N LEU A 17 -15.41 5.41 -11.32
CA LEU A 17 -14.10 4.77 -11.42
C LEU A 17 -14.19 3.25 -11.66
N ASP A 18 -15.39 2.66 -11.67
CA ASP A 18 -15.60 1.22 -11.84
C ASP A 18 -14.82 0.64 -13.04
N GLY A 19 -14.14 -0.49 -12.81
CA GLY A 19 -13.29 -1.16 -13.79
C GLY A 19 -11.86 -0.60 -13.89
N ILE A 20 -11.56 0.58 -13.33
CA ILE A 20 -10.18 1.09 -13.28
C ILE A 20 -9.35 0.22 -12.35
N VAL A 21 -8.24 -0.28 -12.89
CA VAL A 21 -7.19 -0.97 -12.13
C VAL A 21 -6.11 0.04 -11.75
N PHE A 22 -5.74 0.05 -10.48
CA PHE A 22 -4.70 0.91 -9.95
C PHE A 22 -3.84 0.16 -8.93
N THR A 23 -2.76 0.78 -8.47
CA THR A 23 -1.91 0.22 -7.42
C THR A 23 -1.72 1.21 -6.29
N ASP A 24 -1.76 0.73 -5.05
CA ASP A 24 -1.51 1.55 -3.88
C ASP A 24 -0.80 0.77 -2.76
N ALA A 25 -0.40 1.48 -1.72
CA ALA A 25 0.18 0.89 -0.53
C ALA A 25 -0.85 -0.01 0.20
N PRO A 26 -0.42 -1.15 0.77
CA PRO A 26 -1.26 -1.95 1.66
C PRO A 26 -1.91 -1.16 2.79
N TRP A 27 -1.22 -0.14 3.30
CA TRP A 27 -1.78 0.77 4.32
C TRP A 27 -3.03 1.51 3.86
N ILE A 28 -3.17 1.77 2.56
CA ILE A 28 -4.32 2.48 1.99
C ILE A 28 -5.45 1.51 1.66
N LEU A 29 -5.12 0.37 1.04
CA LEU A 29 -6.12 -0.59 0.54
C LEU A 29 -6.69 -1.52 1.61
N ASN A 30 -5.96 -1.76 2.71
CA ASN A 30 -6.44 -2.61 3.79
C ASN A 30 -6.92 -1.74 4.96
N SER A 31 -8.19 -1.86 5.33
CA SER A 31 -8.79 -1.17 6.47
C SER A 31 -8.49 -1.86 7.81
N ASP A 32 -8.32 -3.18 7.81
CA ASP A 32 -8.45 -4.03 9.01
C ASP A 32 -7.11 -4.52 9.58
N GLY A 33 -6.08 -3.69 9.51
CA GLY A 33 -4.76 -4.04 10.06
C GLY A 33 -4.66 -3.69 11.53
N GLU A 34 -4.32 -4.66 12.40
CA GLU A 34 -4.12 -4.45 13.84
C GLU A 34 -3.20 -3.25 14.15
N LEU A 35 -2.06 -3.13 13.43
CA LEU A 35 -1.15 -1.98 13.56
C LEU A 35 -1.81 -0.64 13.16
N LYS A 36 -2.68 -0.65 12.16
CA LYS A 36 -3.40 0.55 11.69
C LYS A 36 -4.45 0.98 12.71
N GLU A 37 -5.14 0.03 13.32
CA GLU A 37 -6.07 0.26 14.43
C GLU A 37 -5.34 0.83 15.66
N GLU A 38 -4.24 0.19 16.08
CA GLU A 38 -3.43 0.65 17.21
C GLU A 38 -2.90 2.07 17.00
N ILE A 39 -2.41 2.38 15.79
CA ILE A 39 -1.92 3.73 15.48
C ILE A 39 -3.06 4.75 15.45
N ASN A 40 -4.23 4.39 14.94
CA ASN A 40 -5.37 5.31 14.89
C ASN A 40 -6.01 5.54 16.27
N SER A 41 -5.86 4.62 17.22
CA SER A 41 -6.34 4.80 18.60
C SER A 41 -5.39 5.64 19.46
N ASN A 42 -4.08 5.56 19.20
CA ASN A 42 -3.06 6.25 20.02
C ASN A 42 -2.56 7.58 19.42
N LEU A 43 -2.68 7.78 18.11
CA LEU A 43 -2.20 8.97 17.42
C LEU A 43 -3.34 9.66 16.67
N ARG A 44 -3.21 10.98 16.45
CA ARG A 44 -4.15 11.74 15.61
C ARG A 44 -4.29 11.05 14.25
N GLN A 45 -5.50 10.77 13.80
CA GLN A 45 -5.73 10.10 12.52
C GLN A 45 -5.14 10.90 11.35
N ALA A 46 -4.37 10.25 10.47
CA ALA A 46 -3.95 10.83 9.20
C ALA A 46 -5.05 10.62 8.18
N GLN A 47 -5.37 11.64 7.39
CA GLN A 47 -6.42 11.57 6.37
C GLN A 47 -5.83 11.80 4.98
N GLY A 48 -6.47 11.25 3.96
CA GLY A 48 -6.11 11.42 2.56
C GLY A 48 -4.61 11.18 2.31
N PRO A 49 -3.88 12.12 1.68
CA PRO A 49 -2.47 11.94 1.35
C PRO A 49 -1.54 11.69 2.56
N LEU A 50 -1.89 12.18 3.76
CA LEU A 50 -1.06 12.02 4.95
C LEU A 50 -0.96 10.56 5.41
N GLN A 51 -1.92 9.72 5.04
CA GLN A 51 -1.88 8.29 5.34
C GLN A 51 -0.63 7.61 4.76
N ARG A 52 -0.23 8.01 3.54
CA ARG A 52 0.94 7.45 2.85
C ARG A 52 2.25 7.91 3.48
N LEU A 53 2.30 9.15 3.97
CA LEU A 53 3.47 9.67 4.70
C LEU A 53 3.63 8.97 6.05
N ARG A 54 2.53 8.66 6.73
CA ARG A 54 2.55 7.81 7.92
C ARG A 54 3.11 6.43 7.63
N ALA A 55 2.56 5.75 6.62
CA ALA A 55 3.06 4.44 6.18
C ALA A 55 4.56 4.50 5.83
N MET A 56 4.99 5.53 5.11
CA MET A 56 6.40 5.76 4.79
C MET A 56 7.27 5.94 6.05
N GLY A 57 6.76 6.63 7.07
CA GLY A 57 7.45 6.79 8.36
C GLY A 57 7.62 5.46 9.10
N ILE A 58 6.57 4.64 9.15
CA ILE A 58 6.61 3.28 9.71
C ILE A 58 7.66 2.44 8.98
N ASP A 59 7.61 2.42 7.65
CA ASP A 59 8.55 1.65 6.83
C ASP A 59 9.99 2.15 6.99
N SER A 60 10.21 3.45 7.13
CA SER A 60 11.55 4.03 7.36
C SER A 60 12.14 3.53 8.67
N PHE A 61 11.35 3.47 9.75
CA PHE A 61 11.76 2.93 11.03
C PHE A 61 12.08 1.42 10.95
N MET A 62 11.25 0.66 10.24
CA MET A 62 11.47 -0.78 10.03
C MET A 62 12.68 -1.09 9.12
N LEU A 63 12.95 -0.23 8.14
CA LEU A 63 14.05 -0.38 7.20
C LEU A 63 15.41 -0.14 7.85
N TYR A 64 15.51 0.86 8.74
CA TYR A 64 16.78 1.28 9.35
C TYR A 64 17.67 0.12 9.85
N PRO A 65 17.18 -0.79 10.71
CA PRO A 65 18.00 -1.91 11.20
C PRO A 65 18.31 -2.98 10.14
N ARG A 66 17.64 -2.94 8.98
CA ARG A 66 17.74 -3.93 7.89
C ARG A 66 18.58 -3.47 6.72
N LEU A 67 19.01 -2.21 6.67
CA LEU A 67 19.75 -1.66 5.53
C LEU A 67 21.00 -2.47 5.19
N ILE A 68 21.84 -2.81 6.18
CA ILE A 68 23.05 -3.61 5.95
C ILE A 68 22.72 -4.99 5.39
N GLN A 69 21.65 -5.63 5.88
CA GLN A 69 21.20 -6.95 5.39
C GLN A 69 20.73 -6.86 3.93
N LEU A 70 20.01 -5.80 3.57
CA LEU A 70 19.57 -5.53 2.20
C LEU A 70 20.76 -5.23 1.27
N THR A 71 21.68 -4.36 1.68
CA THR A 71 22.89 -4.02 0.90
C THR A 71 23.76 -5.26 0.66
N LYS A 72 23.91 -6.13 1.67
CA LYS A 72 24.65 -7.40 1.57
C LYS A 72 23.83 -8.53 0.94
N ARG A 73 22.59 -8.27 0.50
CA ARG A 73 21.66 -9.26 -0.07
C ARG A 73 21.43 -10.48 0.82
N GLN A 74 21.54 -10.33 2.14
CA GLN A 74 21.24 -11.36 3.12
C GLN A 74 19.73 -11.54 3.30
N ILE A 75 18.97 -10.47 3.04
CA ILE A 75 17.52 -10.51 2.86
C ILE A 75 17.18 -9.90 1.50
N GLY A 76 16.30 -10.55 0.73
CA GLY A 76 15.90 -10.07 -0.60
C GLY A 76 14.81 -9.00 -0.57
N SER A 77 13.96 -9.02 0.46
CA SER A 77 12.84 -8.09 0.59
C SER A 77 12.37 -7.95 2.04
N LEU A 78 11.62 -6.88 2.32
CA LEU A 78 10.91 -6.66 3.57
C LEU A 78 9.43 -6.40 3.28
N ARG A 79 8.51 -7.04 4.01
CA ARG A 79 7.08 -6.71 3.94
C ARG A 79 6.84 -5.44 4.76
N GLY A 80 6.56 -4.33 4.07
CA GLY A 80 6.25 -3.04 4.68
C GLY A 80 4.78 -2.65 4.52
N THR A 81 4.41 -1.55 5.17
CA THR A 81 3.09 -0.92 5.08
C THR A 81 2.89 -0.17 3.77
N THR A 82 3.97 0.23 3.10
CA THR A 82 3.94 0.84 1.76
C THR A 82 4.12 -0.17 0.62
N GLY A 83 4.22 -1.47 0.92
CA GLY A 83 4.35 -2.54 -0.07
C GLY A 83 5.48 -3.51 0.28
N ILE A 84 5.84 -4.37 -0.67
CA ILE A 84 7.07 -5.18 -0.54
C ILE A 84 8.26 -4.30 -0.91
N LEU A 85 9.15 -4.11 0.04
CA LEU A 85 10.33 -3.26 -0.07
C LEU A 85 11.52 -4.09 -0.52
N THR A 86 12.20 -3.65 -1.56
CA THR A 86 13.44 -4.26 -2.09
C THR A 86 14.50 -3.18 -2.27
N MET A 87 15.77 -3.57 -2.29
CA MET A 87 16.88 -2.64 -2.54
C MET A 87 17.52 -2.97 -3.89
N SER A 88 17.60 -1.98 -4.77
CA SER A 88 18.36 -2.06 -6.01
C SER A 88 19.87 -1.94 -5.77
N GLU A 89 20.66 -2.20 -6.81
CA GLU A 89 22.13 -2.14 -6.74
C GLU A 89 22.67 -0.75 -6.40
N ASN A 90 21.94 0.31 -6.79
CA ASN A 90 22.25 1.69 -6.43
C ASN A 90 21.67 2.11 -5.06
N GLN A 91 21.35 1.14 -4.19
CA GLN A 91 20.85 1.35 -2.83
C GLN A 91 19.53 2.14 -2.76
N ARG A 92 18.71 2.09 -3.82
CA ARG A 92 17.38 2.68 -3.82
C ARG A 92 16.35 1.66 -3.35
N ILE A 93 15.43 2.12 -2.51
CA ILE A 93 14.30 1.29 -2.09
C ILE A 93 13.23 1.32 -3.18
N HIS A 94 12.92 0.15 -3.72
CA HIS A 94 11.78 -0.08 -4.61
C HIS A 94 10.62 -0.68 -3.81
N ARG A 95 9.40 -0.34 -4.21
CA ARG A 95 8.18 -0.83 -3.60
C ARG A 95 7.36 -1.58 -4.63
N ASN A 96 6.97 -2.80 -4.31
CA ASN A 96 5.91 -3.48 -5.02
C ASN A 96 4.58 -3.19 -4.33
N LEU A 97 3.72 -2.43 -5.00
CA LEU A 97 2.42 -1.98 -4.49
C LEU A 97 1.35 -3.05 -4.70
N GLN A 98 0.25 -2.95 -3.96
CA GLN A 98 -0.88 -3.86 -4.12
C GLN A 98 -1.79 -3.36 -5.26
N PRO A 99 -2.11 -4.21 -6.24
CA PRO A 99 -3.13 -3.92 -7.23
C PRO A 99 -4.55 -3.97 -6.62
N ALA A 100 -5.38 -3.04 -7.07
CA ALA A 100 -6.79 -2.95 -6.74
C ALA A 100 -7.60 -2.56 -7.98
N ARG A 101 -8.90 -2.86 -7.95
CA ARG A 101 -9.87 -2.47 -8.98
C ARG A 101 -11.09 -1.88 -8.30
N PHE A 102 -11.70 -0.87 -8.91
CA PHE A 102 -13.01 -0.41 -8.46
C PHE A 102 -14.10 -1.36 -8.97
N GLU A 103 -14.92 -1.86 -8.05
CA GLU A 103 -16.08 -2.70 -8.31
C GLU A 103 -17.26 -2.20 -7.48
N ASP A 104 -18.35 -1.82 -8.15
CA ASP A 104 -19.53 -1.23 -7.52
C ASP A 104 -19.21 -0.03 -6.60
N GLY A 105 -18.25 0.79 -7.00
CA GLY A 105 -17.76 1.96 -6.25
C GLY A 105 -16.85 1.62 -5.06
N LEU A 106 -16.37 0.38 -4.93
CA LEU A 106 -15.46 -0.04 -3.86
C LEU A 106 -14.11 -0.46 -4.42
N ALA A 107 -13.02 -0.06 -3.75
CA ALA A 107 -11.68 -0.51 -4.11
C ALA A 107 -11.44 -1.94 -3.55
N VAL A 108 -11.43 -2.94 -4.43
CA VAL A 108 -11.24 -4.35 -4.06
C VAL A 108 -9.88 -4.88 -4.55
N PRO A 109 -9.27 -5.88 -3.87
CA PRO A 109 -8.04 -6.50 -4.33
C PRO A 109 -8.15 -7.06 -5.75
N PHE A 110 -7.20 -6.76 -6.62
CA PHE A 110 -7.21 -7.23 -8.01
C PHE A 110 -6.04 -8.17 -8.29
N ASN A 111 -6.32 -9.39 -8.76
CA ASN A 111 -5.29 -10.33 -9.22
C ASN A 111 -5.42 -10.59 -10.73
N PRO A 112 -4.52 -10.02 -11.56
CA PRO A 112 -4.61 -10.14 -13.02
C PRO A 112 -4.48 -11.60 -13.52
N GLN A 113 -3.81 -12.47 -12.76
CA GLN A 113 -3.63 -13.88 -13.17
C GLN A 113 -4.89 -14.72 -13.00
N LEU A 114 -5.82 -14.32 -12.12
CA LEU A 114 -7.08 -15.03 -11.92
C LEU A 114 -8.18 -14.55 -12.87
N SER A 115 -8.08 -13.31 -13.37
CA SER A 115 -9.04 -12.76 -14.32
C SER A 115 -8.96 -13.37 -15.72
N GLU A 116 -7.78 -13.84 -16.15
CA GLU A 116 -7.61 -14.47 -17.47
C GLU A 116 -8.13 -15.93 -17.51
N ALA A 117 -8.25 -16.59 -16.36
CA ALA A 117 -8.73 -17.98 -16.27
C ALA A 117 -10.26 -18.12 -16.28
N SER A 118 -10.99 -17.00 -16.33
CA SER A 118 -12.47 -16.96 -16.24
C SER A 118 -13.15 -16.50 -17.53
N ASN A 119 -12.40 -16.37 -18.63
CA ASN A 119 -12.90 -16.03 -19.97
C ASN A 119 -12.75 -17.21 -20.94
#